data_AF-A0A8E2DWR4-F1
#
_entry.id   AF-A0A8E2DWR4-F1
#
_cell.length_a   1.000
_cell.length_b   1.000
_cell.length_c   1.000
_cell.angle_alpha   90.00
_cell.angle_beta   90.00
_cell.angle_gamma   90.00
#
_symmetry.space_group_name_H-M   'P 1'
#
loop_
_entity.id
_entity.type
_entity.pdbx_description
1 polymer ?
#
loop_
_entity_poly.entity_id
_entity_poly.type
_entity_poly.pdbx_seq_one_letter_code
_entity_poly.pdbx_strand_id
1 'polypeptide(L)'
;MSSSTTYTSTYTLDKREDWQAWFLVVQNKALRAKVWKYVDPSVENPPALPKLPISPTPSNINSDAKTYYNLNPDKIQRYNVLQNTYRNEVAIYNQIQLPLNSIYNYILFTVSKRNLVYKKLSELYRPLTTEKQINT
;
A
#
# COMPACT_ATOMS: atom_id res chain seq x y z
N MET A 1 -40.59 -7.05 -8.40
CA MET A 1 -39.26 -6.46 -8.67
C MET A 1 -38.83 -5.73 -7.41
N SER A 2 -37.86 -6.27 -6.68
CA SER A 2 -37.38 -5.66 -5.44
C SER A 2 -36.17 -4.76 -5.74
N SER A 3 -36.31 -3.47 -5.49
CA SER A 3 -35.24 -2.48 -5.63
C SER A 3 -34.27 -2.62 -4.46
N SER A 4 -33.05 -3.06 -4.73
CA SER A 4 -31.96 -3.07 -3.76
C SER A 4 -31.39 -1.66 -3.61
N THR A 5 -31.88 -0.88 -2.64
CA THR A 5 -31.26 0.39 -2.27
C THR A 5 -29.92 0.11 -1.58
N THR A 6 -28.81 0.19 -2.31
CA THR A 6 -27.47 0.21 -1.72
C THR A 6 -27.27 1.53 -0.98
N TYR A 7 -27.53 1.53 0.33
CA TYR A 7 -27.12 2.62 1.21
C TYR A 7 -25.59 2.60 1.35
N THR A 8 -24.88 3.42 0.58
CA THR A 8 -23.49 3.78 0.90
C THR A 8 -23.53 4.87 1.97
N SER A 9 -23.81 4.48 3.22
CA SER A 9 -23.72 5.39 4.36
C SER A 9 -22.26 5.73 4.62
N THR A 10 -21.82 6.84 4.02
CA THR A 10 -20.51 7.43 4.32
C THR A 10 -20.61 8.09 5.69
N TYR A 11 -20.10 7.43 6.73
CA TYR A 11 -20.00 8.03 8.07
C TYR A 11 -18.93 9.12 8.06
N THR A 12 -19.28 10.32 8.50
CA THR A 12 -18.36 11.44 8.67
C THR A 12 -18.08 11.62 10.16
N LEU A 13 -16.82 11.74 10.55
CA LEU A 13 -16.40 12.06 11.92
C LEU A 13 -16.42 13.59 12.11
N ASP A 14 -17.57 14.14 12.51
CA ASP A 14 -17.72 15.57 12.83
C ASP A 14 -17.80 15.82 14.33
N LYS A 15 -18.54 14.97 15.05
CA LYS A 15 -18.69 15.04 16.52
C LYS A 15 -18.21 13.75 17.19
N ARG A 16 -18.03 13.80 18.51
CA ARG A 16 -17.49 12.67 19.29
C ARG A 16 -18.36 11.43 19.15
N GLU A 17 -19.68 11.59 19.04
CA GLU A 17 -20.64 10.49 18.95
C GLU A 17 -20.50 9.71 17.64
N ASP A 18 -19.93 10.32 16.58
CA ASP A 18 -19.69 9.66 15.30
C ASP A 18 -18.52 8.68 15.36
N TRP A 19 -17.65 8.81 16.38
CA TRP A 19 -16.40 8.06 16.50
C TRP A 19 -16.61 6.55 16.41
N GLN A 20 -17.56 6.01 17.15
CA GLN A 20 -17.74 4.56 17.24
C GLN A 20 -18.17 3.96 15.89
N ALA A 21 -19.14 4.59 15.21
CA ALA A 21 -19.62 4.13 13.92
C ALA A 21 -18.55 4.31 12.83
N TRP A 22 -17.88 5.46 12.82
CA TRP A 22 -16.80 5.76 11.88
C TRP A 22 -15.62 4.79 12.03
N PHE A 23 -15.16 4.56 13.26
CA PHE A 23 -14.05 3.65 13.55
C PHE A 23 -14.39 2.22 13.15
N LEU A 24 -15.61 1.76 13.42
CA LEU A 24 -16.06 0.42 13.03
C LEU A 24 -16.04 0.24 11.51
N VAL A 25 -16.31 1.28 10.72
CA VAL A 25 -16.20 1.21 9.26
C VAL A 25 -14.74 1.13 8.82
N VAL A 26 -13.85 1.95 9.39
CA VAL A 26 -12.40 1.91 9.12
C VAL A 26 -11.84 0.51 9.45
N GLN A 27 -12.16 0.01 10.63
CA GLN A 27 -11.73 -1.31 11.10
C GLN A 27 -12.25 -2.42 10.19
N ASN A 28 -13.53 -2.42 9.84
CA ASN A 28 -14.09 -3.43 8.94
C ASN A 28 -13.48 -3.39 7.54
N LYS A 29 -13.21 -2.20 6.98
CA LYS A 29 -12.51 -2.07 5.68
C LYS A 29 -11.12 -2.70 5.74
N ALA A 30 -10.37 -2.41 6.79
CA ALA A 30 -9.02 -2.92 6.99
C ALA A 30 -8.96 -4.42 7.30
N LEU A 31 -9.88 -4.94 8.12
CA LEU A 31 -9.99 -6.37 8.41
C LEU A 31 -10.35 -7.18 7.15
N ARG A 32 -11.33 -6.72 6.37
CA ARG A 32 -11.72 -7.36 5.10
C ARG A 32 -10.57 -7.37 4.08
N ALA A 33 -9.78 -6.31 4.05
CA ALA A 33 -8.58 -6.22 3.23
C ALA A 33 -7.33 -6.90 3.83
N LYS A 34 -7.44 -7.50 5.02
CA LYS A 34 -6.32 -8.15 5.75
C LYS A 34 -5.12 -7.22 6.03
N VAL A 35 -5.38 -5.92 6.18
CA VAL A 35 -4.36 -4.89 6.45
C VAL A 35 -4.53 -4.22 7.82
N TRP A 36 -5.48 -4.67 8.65
CA TRP A 36 -5.73 -4.07 9.98
C TRP A 36 -4.48 -3.92 10.84
N LYS A 37 -3.59 -4.91 10.83
CA LYS A 37 -2.30 -4.89 11.55
C LYS A 37 -1.42 -3.67 11.27
N TYR A 38 -1.61 -2.98 10.14
CA TYR A 38 -0.85 -1.80 9.76
C TYR A 38 -1.51 -0.47 10.16
N VAL A 39 -2.79 -0.49 10.52
CA VAL A 39 -3.60 0.71 10.81
C VAL A 39 -4.29 0.65 12.18
N ASP A 40 -4.08 -0.41 12.94
CA ASP A 40 -4.62 -0.59 14.29
C ASP A 40 -3.99 0.42 15.25
N PRO A 41 -4.76 1.39 15.78
CA PRO A 41 -4.21 2.40 16.68
C PRO A 41 -3.82 1.85 18.06
N SER A 42 -4.23 0.63 18.41
CA SER A 42 -3.86 -0.02 19.67
C SER A 42 -2.48 -0.67 19.64
N VAL A 43 -1.89 -0.81 18.44
CA VAL A 43 -0.56 -1.40 18.27
C VAL A 43 0.49 -0.29 18.31
N GLU A 44 1.30 -0.27 19.38
CA GLU A 44 2.38 0.71 19.55
C GLU A 44 3.45 0.61 18.46
N ASN A 45 3.79 -0.61 18.05
CA ASN A 45 4.82 -0.91 17.05
C ASN A 45 4.22 -1.71 15.89
N PRO A 46 3.60 -1.05 14.90
CA PRO A 46 3.00 -1.75 13.77
C PRO A 46 4.08 -2.45 12.92
N PRO A 47 3.74 -3.55 12.23
CA PRO A 47 4.68 -4.22 11.34
C PRO A 47 5.16 -3.29 10.22
N ALA A 48 6.40 -3.47 9.79
CA ALA A 48 6.93 -2.72 8.64
C ALA A 48 6.09 -2.98 7.37
N LEU A 49 5.83 -1.91 6.62
CA LEU A 49 5.19 -2.03 5.31
C LEU A 49 6.13 -2.76 4.34
N PRO A 50 5.60 -3.59 3.42
CA PRO A 50 6.40 -4.16 2.35
C PRO A 50 7.06 -3.03 1.54
N LYS A 51 8.34 -3.21 1.24
CA LYS A 51 9.08 -2.29 0.36
C LYS A 51 8.69 -2.54 -1.09
N LEU A 52 8.76 -1.50 -1.92
CA LEU A 52 8.63 -1.65 -3.37
C LEU A 52 9.79 -2.53 -3.87
N PRO A 53 9.50 -3.67 -4.53
CA PRO A 53 10.55 -4.52 -5.05
C PRO A 53 11.35 -3.82 -6.15
N ILE A 54 12.62 -4.16 -6.27
CA ILE A 54 13.50 -3.62 -7.31
C ILE A 54 13.47 -4.57 -8.50
N SER A 55 13.18 -4.05 -9.69
CA SER A 55 13.18 -4.87 -10.91
C SER A 55 14.55 -5.49 -11.13
N PRO A 56 14.65 -6.81 -11.31
CA PRO A 56 15.90 -7.45 -11.66
C PRO A 56 16.31 -7.04 -13.08
N THR A 57 17.61 -6.94 -13.28
CA THR A 57 18.26 -6.64 -14.55
C THR A 57 19.18 -7.81 -14.93
N PRO A 58 19.55 -7.94 -16.21
CA PRO A 58 20.53 -8.95 -16.65
C PRO A 58 21.85 -8.88 -15.86
N SER A 59 22.23 -7.67 -15.41
CA SER A 59 23.43 -7.43 -14.61
C SER A 59 23.40 -8.11 -13.24
N ASN A 60 22.22 -8.45 -12.72
CA ASN A 60 22.09 -9.24 -11.48
C ASN A 60 22.51 -10.70 -11.64
N ILE A 61 22.58 -11.23 -12.87
CA ILE A 61 23.03 -12.61 -13.16
C ILE A 61 24.46 -12.62 -13.71
N ASN A 62 24.82 -11.60 -14.49
CA ASN A 62 26.15 -11.44 -15.06
C ASN A 62 26.48 -9.96 -15.10
N SER A 63 27.47 -9.49 -14.32
CA SER A 63 27.80 -8.07 -14.18
C SER A 63 28.05 -7.36 -15.52
N ASP A 64 28.59 -8.08 -16.50
CA ASP A 64 28.91 -7.52 -17.82
C ASP A 64 27.71 -7.54 -18.79
N ALA A 65 26.63 -8.25 -18.44
CA ALA A 65 25.43 -8.31 -19.24
C ALA A 65 24.60 -7.04 -19.02
N LYS A 66 24.63 -6.14 -20.01
CA LYS A 66 23.78 -4.94 -20.05
C LYS A 66 22.39 -5.24 -20.59
N THR A 67 22.25 -6.31 -21.36
CA THR A 67 20.99 -6.69 -22.00
C THR A 67 20.71 -8.19 -21.86
N TYR A 68 19.46 -8.57 -22.06
CA TYR A 68 19.01 -9.96 -22.04
C TYR A 68 19.78 -10.83 -23.06
N TYR A 69 20.13 -10.28 -24.22
CA TYR A 69 20.85 -10.99 -25.28
C TYR A 69 22.29 -11.35 -24.90
N ASN A 70 22.86 -10.75 -23.85
CA ASN A 70 24.18 -11.09 -23.34
C ASN A 70 24.17 -12.29 -22.38
N LEU A 71 23.02 -12.94 -22.20
CA LEU A 71 22.85 -14.12 -21.35
C LEU A 71 22.81 -15.39 -22.21
N ASN A 72 23.51 -16.43 -21.76
CA ASN A 72 23.37 -17.77 -22.34
C ASN A 72 22.08 -18.45 -21.82
N PRO A 73 21.65 -19.60 -22.38
CA PRO A 73 20.38 -20.24 -22.01
C PRO A 73 20.21 -20.49 -20.51
N ASP A 74 21.27 -20.95 -19.81
CA ASP A 74 21.21 -21.19 -18.36
C ASP A 74 21.01 -19.90 -17.57
N LYS A 75 21.70 -18.82 -17.95
CA LYS A 75 21.56 -17.50 -17.32
C LYS A 75 20.20 -16.87 -17.64
N ILE A 76 19.65 -17.10 -18.83
CA ILE A 76 18.28 -16.71 -19.21
C ILE A 76 17.27 -17.39 -18.28
N GLN A 77 17.42 -18.69 -18.03
CA GLN A 77 16.52 -19.42 -17.12
C GLN A 77 16.54 -18.81 -15.71
N ARG A 78 17.73 -18.53 -15.16
CA ARG A 78 17.87 -17.87 -13.85
C ARG A 78 17.25 -16.47 -13.84
N TYR A 79 17.45 -15.69 -14.90
CA TYR A 79 16.86 -14.36 -15.05
C TYR A 79 15.32 -14.43 -15.08
N ASN A 80 14.74 -15.40 -15.78
CA ASN A 80 13.30 -15.60 -15.83
C ASN A 80 12.73 -15.98 -14.44
N VAL A 81 13.45 -16.79 -13.66
CA VAL A 81 13.07 -17.07 -12.26
C VAL A 81 13.08 -15.79 -11.42
N LEU A 82 14.13 -14.95 -11.52
CA LEU A 82 14.18 -13.67 -10.82
C LEU A 82 13.02 -12.75 -11.22
N GLN A 83 12.70 -12.68 -12.52
CA GLN A 83 11.58 -11.88 -13.01
C GLN A 83 10.22 -12.38 -12.49
N ASN A 84 10.04 -13.70 -12.38
CA ASN A 84 8.83 -14.27 -11.78
C ASN A 84 8.72 -13.96 -10.30
N THR A 85 9.82 -14.09 -9.54
CA THR A 85 9.87 -13.70 -8.12
C THR A 85 9.53 -12.23 -7.94
N TYR A 86 10.14 -11.34 -8.74
CA TYR A 86 9.84 -9.90 -8.72
C TYR A 86 8.36 -9.61 -8.97
N ARG A 87 7.73 -10.25 -9.95
CA ARG A 87 6.28 -10.09 -10.22
C ARG A 87 5.44 -10.51 -9.02
N ASN A 88 5.80 -11.60 -8.34
CA ASN A 88 5.10 -12.06 -7.14
C ASN A 88 5.25 -11.07 -5.99
N GLU A 89 6.45 -10.54 -5.77
CA GLU A 89 6.71 -9.53 -4.74
C GLU A 89 5.93 -8.23 -5.02
N VAL A 90 5.87 -7.79 -6.29
CA VAL A 90 5.08 -6.61 -6.69
C VAL A 90 3.59 -6.86 -6.45
N ALA A 91 3.09 -8.06 -6.74
CA ALA A 91 1.70 -8.42 -6.45
C ALA A 91 1.39 -8.34 -4.95
N ILE A 92 2.28 -8.86 -4.09
CA ILE A 92 2.14 -8.79 -2.63
C ILE A 92 2.18 -7.34 -2.15
N TYR A 93 3.13 -6.55 -2.65
CA TYR A 93 3.23 -5.12 -2.36
C TYR A 93 1.91 -4.40 -2.69
N ASN A 94 1.37 -4.61 -3.90
CA ASN A 94 0.13 -3.98 -4.33
C ASN A 94 -1.10 -4.45 -3.55
N GLN A 95 -1.16 -5.74 -3.17
CA GLN A 95 -2.23 -6.28 -2.32
C GLN A 95 -2.31 -5.58 -0.95
N ILE A 96 -1.22 -5.01 -0.47
CA ILE A 96 -1.16 -4.30 0.83
C ILE A 96 -1.31 -2.79 0.62
N GLN A 97 -0.59 -2.21 -0.34
CA GLN A 97 -0.55 -0.75 -0.53
C GLN A 97 -1.87 -0.19 -1.06
N LEU A 98 -2.54 -0.88 -1.99
CA LEU A 98 -3.80 -0.35 -2.55
C LEU A 98 -4.91 -0.25 -1.50
N PRO A 99 -5.20 -1.28 -0.68
CA PRO A 99 -6.18 -1.16 0.38
C PRO A 99 -5.79 -0.15 1.46
N LEU A 100 -4.51 -0.06 1.82
CA LEU A 100 -4.03 0.94 2.77
C LEU A 100 -4.31 2.35 2.27
N ASN A 101 -3.94 2.66 1.02
CA ASN A 101 -4.26 3.95 0.41
C ASN A 101 -5.76 4.24 0.40
N SER A 102 -6.59 3.22 0.12
CA SER A 102 -8.05 3.36 0.17
C SER A 102 -8.56 3.70 1.59
N ILE A 103 -8.01 3.06 2.62
CA ILE A 103 -8.35 3.32 4.03
C ILE A 103 -7.87 4.71 4.46
N TYR A 104 -6.64 5.09 4.12
CA TYR A 104 -6.12 6.43 4.40
C TYR A 104 -6.97 7.51 3.73
N ASN A 105 -7.33 7.33 2.46
CA ASN A 105 -8.23 8.25 1.77
C ASN A 105 -9.60 8.30 2.43
N TYR A 106 -10.16 7.16 2.82
CA TYR A 106 -11.42 7.14 3.57
C TYR A 106 -11.29 7.96 4.84
N ILE A 107 -10.25 7.75 5.65
CA ILE A 107 -10.00 8.52 6.88
C ILE A 107 -9.90 10.02 6.56
N LEU A 108 -9.04 10.41 5.61
CA LEU A 108 -8.82 11.82 5.25
C LEU A 108 -10.09 12.52 4.77
N PHE A 109 -10.93 11.86 3.97
CA PHE A 109 -12.13 12.46 3.37
C PHE A 109 -13.37 12.38 4.25
N THR A 110 -13.37 11.53 5.28
CA THR A 110 -14.52 11.37 6.17
C THR A 110 -14.30 11.96 7.55
N VAL A 111 -13.13 12.51 7.85
CA VAL A 111 -12.96 13.37 9.03
C VAL A 111 -13.36 14.80 8.66
N SER A 112 -14.23 15.40 9.47
CA SER A 112 -14.65 16.80 9.28
C SER A 112 -13.46 17.74 9.25
N LYS A 113 -13.49 18.73 8.36
CA LYS A 113 -12.43 19.75 8.23
C LYS A 113 -12.09 20.44 9.56
N ARG A 114 -13.08 20.57 10.47
CA ARG A 114 -12.90 21.15 11.81
C ARG A 114 -12.05 20.27 12.73
N ASN A 115 -12.07 18.96 12.53
CA ASN A 115 -11.31 17.97 13.29
C ASN A 115 -9.95 17.66 12.64
N LEU A 116 -9.74 18.06 11.38
CA LEU A 116 -8.43 18.11 10.73
C LEU A 116 -7.63 19.31 11.26
N VAL A 117 -7.39 19.39 12.57
CA VAL A 117 -6.37 20.30 13.10
C VAL A 117 -5.06 19.91 12.41
N TYR A 118 -4.52 20.81 11.61
CA TYR A 118 -3.38 20.66 10.68
C TYR A 118 -2.15 19.96 11.31
N LYS A 119 -2.24 18.65 11.57
CA LYS A 119 -1.06 17.78 11.68
C LYS A 119 -0.68 17.46 10.26
N LYS A 120 0.24 18.28 9.73
CA LYS A 120 0.90 18.20 8.42
C LYS A 120 0.38 17.04 7.56
N LEU A 121 -0.49 17.36 6.61
CA LEU A 121 -0.93 16.42 5.56
C LEU A 121 0.27 15.72 4.87
N SER A 122 1.46 16.34 4.89
CA SER A 122 2.73 15.76 4.43
C SER A 122 3.28 14.60 5.25
N GLU A 123 2.91 14.46 6.53
CA GLU A 123 3.27 13.30 7.37
C GLU A 123 2.32 12.12 7.12
N LEU A 124 1.07 12.40 6.77
CA LEU A 124 0.05 11.40 6.40
C LEU A 124 0.18 10.94 4.94
N TYR A 125 0.67 11.82 4.07
CA TYR A 125 0.95 11.55 2.66
C TYR A 125 2.46 11.56 2.46
N ARG A 126 3.13 10.46 2.79
CA ARG A 126 4.48 10.19 2.25
C ARG A 126 4.26 9.45 0.93
N PRO A 127 4.21 10.12 -0.23
CA PRO A 127 4.20 9.41 -1.49
C PRO A 127 5.46 8.54 -1.53
N LEU A 128 5.31 7.29 -1.96
CA LEU A 128 6.37 6.28 -2.11
C LEU A 128 7.43 6.66 -3.16
N THR A 129 7.63 7.95 -3.45
CA THR A 129 8.48 8.48 -4.51
C THR A 129 9.68 9.28 -4.02
N THR A 130 10.07 9.18 -2.75
CA THR A 130 11.37 9.71 -2.29
C THR A 130 12.32 8.62 -1.82
N GLU A 131 12.69 7.74 -2.75
CA GLU A 131 14.08 7.28 -2.83
C GLU A 131 14.60 7.71 -4.20
N LYS A 132 14.98 8.99 -4.29
CA LYS A 132 15.95 9.43 -5.27
C LYS A 132 17.16 8.51 -5.09
N GLN A 133 17.44 7.71 -6.11
CA GLN A 133 18.74 7.09 -6.27
C GLN A 133 19.77 8.22 -6.27
N ILE A 134 20.47 8.35 -5.15
CA ILE A 134 21.78 9.01 -5.10
C ILE A 134 22.68 7.98 -4.44
N ASN A 135 23.17 7.05 -5.24
CA ASN A 135 24.42 6.37 -4.93
C ASN A 135 25.47 7.07 -5.80
N THR A 136 26.33 7.82 -5.11
CA THR A 136 27.63 8.28 -5.60
C THR A 136 28.58 7.10 -5.67
#